data_AF-A0A9W8E2P0-F1
#
_entry.id   AF-A0A9W8E2P0-F1
#
_cell.length_a   1.000
_cell.length_b   1.000
_cell.length_c   1.000
_cell.angle_alpha   90.00
_cell.angle_beta   90.00
_cell.angle_gamma   90.00
#
_symmetry.space_group_name_H-M   'P 1'
#
loop_
_entity.id
_entity.type
_entity.pdbx_description
1 polymer ?
#
loop_
_entity_poly.entity_id
_entity_poly.type
_entity_poly.pdbx_seq_one_letter_code
_entity_poly.pdbx_strand_id
1 'polypeptide(L)'
;MAAGLSPDALSGLASFLRSRPQYEDYRFDLQIVQQPIRARMCGFGDKDRRPCTPPPILKLIAYDKAGRPVDPSTIDTSFLVVHADLWSADGKAQQNLVLHPSLASTGGTILDGADDDRGAPPAVGPSPQPSAVGTTPPQRPGLLPPGKAMETRNLIGSPATSACKLYDTENRLGIFFIFQDLSVRTEGNFRLRFSFVDIGTSDNQLTMGQDCVRQVVLSDVFTVYSAKKFPGMIESTPLSKCFVKQGIKISVRRESTKSSGKEPDDME
;
A
#
# COMPACT_ATOMS: atom_id res chain seq x y z
N MET A 1 -13.42 -25.57 -18.92
CA MET A 1 -13.68 -24.88 -20.19
C MET A 1 -13.26 -23.43 -20.03
N ALA A 2 -12.10 -23.05 -20.57
CA ALA A 2 -11.71 -21.65 -20.65
C ALA A 2 -12.29 -21.12 -21.98
N ALA A 3 -13.24 -20.18 -21.90
CA ALA A 3 -13.76 -19.54 -23.09
C ALA A 3 -12.64 -18.69 -23.71
N GLY A 4 -12.06 -19.18 -24.82
CA GLY A 4 -11.09 -18.42 -25.60
C GLY A 4 -11.77 -17.18 -26.19
N LEU A 5 -11.16 -16.01 -26.01
CA LEU A 5 -11.61 -14.78 -26.64
C LEU A 5 -11.58 -14.94 -28.16
N SER A 6 -12.61 -14.43 -28.85
CA SER A 6 -12.70 -14.54 -30.31
C SER A 6 -11.54 -13.79 -30.99
N PRO A 7 -11.09 -14.24 -32.17
CA PRO A 7 -10.05 -13.54 -32.95
C PRO A 7 -10.41 -12.08 -33.24
N ASP A 8 -11.70 -11.78 -33.40
CA ASP A 8 -12.21 -10.42 -33.61
C ASP A 8 -12.07 -9.53 -32.36
N ALA A 9 -12.26 -10.10 -31.17
CA ALA A 9 -12.03 -9.38 -29.91
C ALA A 9 -10.53 -9.07 -29.72
N LEU A 10 -9.65 -10.01 -30.07
CA LEU A 10 -8.20 -9.78 -30.05
C LEU A 10 -7.74 -8.77 -31.10
N SER A 11 -8.34 -8.80 -32.30
CA SER A 11 -8.12 -7.82 -33.37
C SER A 11 -8.59 -6.42 -32.98
N GLY A 12 -9.77 -6.31 -32.36
CA GLY A 12 -10.32 -5.06 -31.83
C GLY A 12 -9.49 -4.48 -30.68
N LEU A 13 -8.96 -5.33 -29.80
CA LEU A 13 -7.99 -4.89 -28.78
C LEU A 13 -6.70 -4.40 -29.45
N ALA A 14 -6.15 -5.14 -30.42
CA ALA A 14 -4.92 -4.74 -31.09
C ALA A 14 -5.07 -3.46 -31.94
N SER A 15 -6.23 -3.20 -32.54
CA SER A 15 -6.51 -1.93 -33.23
C SER A 15 -6.71 -0.77 -32.23
N PHE A 16 -7.39 -1.02 -31.11
CA PHE A 16 -7.54 -0.07 -30.00
C PHE A 16 -6.18 0.31 -29.36
N LEU A 17 -5.26 -0.65 -29.24
CA LEU A 17 -3.89 -0.41 -28.79
C LEU A 17 -3.08 0.43 -29.81
N ARG A 18 -3.36 0.30 -31.12
CA ARG A 18 -2.66 1.00 -32.22
C ARG A 18 -3.18 2.41 -32.50
N SER A 19 -4.43 2.73 -32.15
CA SER A 19 -5.03 4.06 -32.38
C SER A 19 -4.86 5.01 -31.19
N ARG A 20 -3.96 4.72 -30.25
CA ARG A 20 -3.81 5.50 -29.04
C ARG A 20 -3.24 6.89 -29.35
N PRO A 21 -3.73 7.95 -28.70
CA PRO A 21 -3.05 9.24 -28.72
C PRO A 21 -1.63 9.03 -28.17
N GLN A 22 -0.63 9.25 -29.01
CA GLN A 22 0.77 9.18 -28.58
C GLN A 22 1.01 10.35 -27.61
N TYR A 23 1.05 10.05 -26.31
CA TYR A 23 1.50 11.01 -25.29
C TYR A 23 3.01 11.28 -25.34
N GLU A 24 3.71 10.77 -26.37
CA GLU A 24 5.13 11.05 -26.60
C GLU A 24 5.43 12.55 -26.63
N ASP A 25 4.44 13.34 -27.03
CA ASP A 25 4.53 14.78 -27.18
C ASP A 25 4.14 15.57 -25.91
N TYR A 26 3.66 14.90 -24.86
CA TYR A 26 3.19 15.56 -23.65
C TYR A 26 4.26 15.54 -22.56
N ARG A 27 4.47 16.72 -21.96
CA ARG A 27 5.18 16.85 -20.70
C ARG A 27 4.18 16.75 -19.56
N PHE A 28 4.38 15.82 -18.65
CA PHE A 28 3.55 15.69 -17.45
C PHE A 28 4.22 16.33 -16.23
N ASP A 29 3.42 17.01 -15.42
CA ASP A 29 3.78 17.48 -14.09
C ASP A 29 2.80 16.87 -13.07
N LEU A 30 3.33 16.36 -11.97
CA LEU A 30 2.55 15.70 -10.93
C LEU A 30 2.78 16.45 -9.63
N GLN A 31 1.68 16.94 -9.06
CA GLN A 31 1.70 17.81 -7.89
C GLN A 31 0.94 17.16 -6.75
N ILE A 32 1.51 17.20 -5.54
CA ILE A 32 0.81 16.75 -4.34
C ILE A 32 -0.07 17.90 -3.86
N VAL A 33 -1.37 17.80 -4.10
CA VAL A 33 -2.37 18.83 -3.72
C VAL A 33 -2.94 18.59 -2.32
N GLN A 34 -2.70 17.41 -1.74
CA GLN A 34 -2.98 17.11 -0.34
C GLN A 34 -1.88 16.21 0.22
N GLN A 35 -1.12 16.73 1.19
CA GLN A 35 -0.02 16.02 1.83
C GLN A 35 -0.50 15.02 2.90
N PRO A 36 0.17 13.87 3.08
CA PRO A 36 0.03 13.11 4.32
C PRO A 36 0.61 13.92 5.48
N ILE A 37 -0.06 13.88 6.63
CA ILE A 37 0.43 14.57 7.84
C ILE A 37 0.83 13.55 8.90
N ARG A 38 -0.01 12.53 9.10
CA ARG A 38 0.25 11.50 10.13
C ARG A 38 -0.41 10.17 9.81
N ALA A 39 0.07 9.12 10.48
CA ALA A 39 -0.59 7.82 10.53
C ALA A 39 -0.40 7.18 11.90
N ARG A 40 -1.12 6.10 12.16
CA ARG A 40 -0.84 5.19 13.28
C ARG A 40 -0.17 3.96 12.70
N MET A 41 0.88 3.48 13.36
CA MET A 41 1.51 2.22 13.00
C MET A 41 0.48 1.08 13.08
N CYS A 42 0.46 0.22 12.07
CA CYS A 42 -0.43 -0.95 12.04
C CYS A 42 0.17 -2.16 12.75
N GLY A 43 1.48 -2.13 13.01
CA GLY A 43 2.21 -3.29 13.48
C GLY A 43 2.18 -4.42 12.45
N PHE A 44 2.19 -5.65 12.97
CA PHE A 44 2.35 -6.86 12.17
C PHE A 44 1.10 -7.74 12.12
N GLY A 45 0.04 -7.37 12.84
CA GLY A 45 -1.28 -8.00 12.71
C GLY A 45 -2.19 -7.23 11.75
N ASP A 46 -3.13 -7.92 11.11
CA ASP A 46 -4.01 -7.31 10.09
C ASP A 46 -5.25 -6.59 10.66
N LYS A 47 -5.40 -6.52 11.98
CA LYS A 47 -6.67 -6.11 12.63
C LYS A 47 -6.86 -4.60 12.85
N ASP A 48 -5.81 -3.79 12.95
CA ASP A 48 -5.91 -2.34 13.27
C ASP A 48 -5.20 -1.48 12.23
N ARG A 49 -5.69 -1.55 10.99
CA ARG A 49 -5.18 -0.73 9.88
C ARG A 49 -5.75 0.69 9.96
N ARG A 50 -4.87 1.69 10.02
CA ARG A 50 -5.24 3.10 9.95
C ARG A 50 -4.50 3.78 8.80
N PRO A 51 -5.21 4.16 7.74
CA PRO A 51 -4.59 4.87 6.64
C PRO A 51 -3.97 6.21 7.06
N CYS A 52 -3.02 6.69 6.27
CA CYS A 52 -2.46 8.03 6.38
C CYS A 52 -3.57 9.07 6.33
N THR A 53 -3.45 10.10 7.15
CA THR A 53 -4.44 11.16 7.31
C THR A 53 -3.79 12.53 7.25
N PRO A 54 -4.33 13.46 6.44
CA PRO A 54 -5.33 13.21 5.39
C PRO A 54 -4.76 12.28 4.29
N PRO A 55 -5.62 11.64 3.45
CA PRO A 55 -5.12 10.76 2.40
C PRO A 55 -4.33 11.57 1.37
N PRO A 56 -3.16 11.10 0.89
CA PRO A 56 -2.45 11.81 -0.17
C PRO A 56 -3.29 11.92 -1.44
N ILE A 57 -3.33 13.11 -2.03
CA ILE A 57 -4.00 13.37 -3.30
C ILE A 57 -3.00 14.08 -4.20
N LEU A 58 -2.83 13.55 -5.41
CA LEU A 58 -1.99 14.14 -6.44
C LEU A 58 -2.85 14.61 -7.61
N LYS A 59 -2.42 15.68 -8.28
CA LYS A 59 -3.01 16.23 -9.50
C LYS A 59 -1.99 16.11 -10.63
N LEU A 60 -2.42 15.60 -11.77
CA LEU A 60 -1.64 15.55 -12.99
C LEU A 60 -1.97 16.76 -13.87
N ILE A 61 -0.95 17.40 -14.40
CA ILE A 61 -1.05 18.47 -15.39
C ILE A 61 -0.25 18.04 -16.61
N ALA A 62 -0.89 17.98 -17.77
CA ALA A 62 -0.21 17.72 -19.03
C ALA A 62 0.00 19.03 -19.80
N TYR A 63 1.14 19.13 -20.46
CA TYR A 63 1.50 20.25 -21.32
C TYR A 63 1.82 19.73 -22.72
N ASP A 64 1.36 20.44 -23.74
CA ASP A 64 1.70 20.14 -25.13
C ASP A 64 3.16 20.51 -25.46
N LYS A 65 3.60 20.22 -26.69
CA LYS A 65 4.93 20.59 -27.21
C LYS A 65 5.24 22.10 -27.11
N ALA A 66 4.22 22.95 -27.14
CA ALA A 66 4.38 24.40 -27.01
C ALA A 66 4.38 24.87 -25.54
N GLY A 67 4.30 23.95 -24.57
CA GLY A 67 4.26 24.24 -23.15
C GLY A 67 2.91 24.74 -22.64
N ARG A 68 1.83 24.58 -23.41
CA ARG A 68 0.48 25.01 -23.03
C ARG A 68 -0.25 23.91 -22.27
N PRO A 69 -1.02 24.23 -21.21
CA PRO A 69 -1.82 23.23 -20.51
C PRO A 69 -2.83 22.55 -21.44
N VAL A 70 -2.86 21.22 -21.41
CA VAL A 70 -3.83 20.40 -22.14
C VAL A 70 -5.10 20.25 -21.30
N ASP A 71 -6.27 20.34 -21.93
CA ASP A 71 -7.55 20.13 -21.26
C ASP A 71 -7.66 18.68 -20.71
N PRO A 72 -7.84 18.49 -19.38
CA PRO A 72 -8.05 17.18 -18.76
C PRO A 72 -9.16 16.33 -19.39
N SER A 73 -10.17 16.95 -20.00
CA SER A 73 -11.28 16.23 -20.64
C SER A 73 -10.80 15.36 -21.81
N THR A 74 -9.77 15.81 -22.53
CA THR A 74 -9.25 15.20 -23.76
C THR A 74 -8.25 14.06 -23.54
N ILE A 75 -7.73 13.91 -22.32
CA ILE A 75 -6.69 12.93 -22.00
C ILE A 75 -7.35 11.59 -21.63
N ASP A 76 -7.00 10.51 -22.32
CA ASP A 76 -7.37 9.13 -21.92
C ASP A 76 -6.55 8.71 -20.68
N THR A 77 -7.25 8.50 -19.57
CA THR A 77 -6.66 8.16 -18.27
C THR A 77 -6.47 6.65 -18.06
N SER A 78 -6.87 5.80 -19.02
CA SER A 78 -6.96 4.34 -18.85
C SER A 78 -5.65 3.65 -18.44
N PHE A 79 -4.51 4.22 -18.84
CA PHE A 79 -3.18 3.63 -18.60
C PHE A 79 -2.29 4.48 -17.69
N LEU A 80 -2.86 5.51 -17.07
CA LEU A 80 -2.16 6.42 -16.18
C LEU A 80 -2.25 5.90 -14.73
N VAL A 81 -1.08 5.58 -14.16
CA VAL A 81 -0.97 4.97 -12.84
C VAL A 81 0.07 5.73 -12.02
N VAL A 82 -0.18 5.89 -10.72
CA VAL A 82 0.86 6.33 -9.76
C VAL A 82 1.12 5.22 -8.76
N HIS A 83 2.39 4.93 -8.52
CA HIS A 83 2.86 4.04 -7.46
C HIS A 83 3.48 4.84 -6.32
N ALA A 84 3.20 4.46 -5.08
CA ALA A 84 3.74 5.04 -3.86
C ALA A 84 4.73 4.08 -3.20
N ASP A 85 5.92 4.59 -2.87
CA ASP A 85 6.93 3.91 -2.06
C ASP A 85 7.16 4.67 -0.75
N LEU A 86 7.56 3.96 0.30
CA LEU A 86 7.95 4.56 1.57
C LEU A 86 9.46 4.84 1.58
N TRP A 87 9.81 6.06 1.97
CA TRP A 87 11.19 6.56 2.01
C TRP A 87 11.52 7.15 3.39
N SER A 88 12.81 7.19 3.70
CA SER A 88 13.33 7.88 4.88
C SER A 88 12.94 9.37 4.88
N ALA A 89 12.92 9.99 6.06
CA ALA A 89 12.54 11.40 6.23
C ALA A 89 13.42 12.38 5.41
N ASP A 90 14.69 12.03 5.19
CA ASP A 90 15.63 12.79 4.34
C ASP A 90 15.45 12.53 2.84
N GLY A 91 14.59 11.58 2.45
CA GLY A 91 14.32 11.22 1.06
C GLY A 91 15.46 10.48 0.36
N LYS A 92 16.43 9.90 1.09
CA LYS A 92 17.62 9.27 0.49
C LYS A 92 17.55 7.75 0.39
N ALA A 93 16.76 7.08 1.22
CA ALA A 93 16.70 5.62 1.28
C ALA A 93 15.26 5.10 1.24
N GLN A 94 15.04 4.03 0.48
CA GLN A 94 13.79 3.28 0.52
C GLN A 94 13.63 2.56 1.87
N GLN A 95 12.44 2.62 2.44
CA GLN A 95 12.07 2.00 3.73
C GLN A 95 10.90 1.03 3.55
N ASN A 96 10.87 0.37 2.39
CA ASN A 96 9.77 -0.50 1.96
C ASN A 96 9.76 -1.86 2.69
N LEU A 97 10.87 -2.32 3.28
CA LEU A 97 10.98 -3.63 3.93
C LEU A 97 11.29 -3.47 5.43
N VAL A 98 10.66 -4.31 6.24
CA VAL A 98 10.88 -4.41 7.70
C VAL A 98 10.89 -5.88 8.13
N LEU A 99 11.59 -6.19 9.22
CA LEU A 99 11.66 -7.53 9.77
C LEU A 99 10.41 -7.83 10.63
N HIS A 100 9.73 -8.93 10.34
CA HIS A 100 8.60 -9.41 11.13
C HIS A 100 9.12 -10.06 12.44
N PRO A 101 8.63 -9.66 13.63
CA PRO A 101 9.17 -10.12 14.91
C PRO A 101 8.94 -11.61 15.24
N SER A 102 8.13 -12.35 14.49
CA SER A 102 7.70 -13.73 14.83
C SER A 102 8.81 -14.79 14.87
N LEU A 103 10.07 -14.42 14.63
CA LEU A 103 11.23 -15.30 14.81
C LEU A 103 12.34 -14.66 15.67
N ALA A 104 12.18 -13.42 16.11
CA ALA A 104 13.16 -12.77 16.98
C ALA A 104 13.02 -13.17 18.45
N SER A 105 11.93 -13.85 18.83
CA SER A 105 11.61 -14.20 20.22
C SER A 105 12.04 -15.61 20.66
N THR A 106 12.74 -16.39 19.84
CA THR A 106 13.18 -17.75 20.23
C THR A 106 14.57 -17.82 20.86
N GLY A 107 15.14 -16.67 21.26
CA GLY A 107 16.40 -16.60 22.01
C GLY A 107 16.17 -16.06 23.41
N GLY A 108 15.76 -16.91 24.36
CA GLY A 108 15.56 -16.49 25.75
C GLY A 108 15.21 -17.61 26.73
N THR A 109 16.24 -18.09 27.43
CA THR A 109 16.23 -18.81 28.72
C THR A 109 15.90 -20.32 28.71
N ILE A 110 16.96 -21.13 28.66
CA ILE A 110 17.01 -22.40 29.39
C ILE A 110 17.01 -22.03 30.87
N LEU A 111 15.98 -22.43 31.60
CA LEU A 111 15.99 -22.48 33.06
C LEU A 111 16.02 -23.96 33.43
N ASP A 112 17.16 -24.37 33.96
CA ASP A 112 17.33 -25.60 34.73
C ASP A 112 16.33 -25.64 35.90
N GLY A 113 15.77 -26.82 36.15
CA GLY A 113 14.88 -27.07 37.29
C GLY A 113 14.43 -28.53 37.30
N ALA A 114 15.20 -29.35 38.01
CA ALA A 114 14.89 -30.74 38.37
C ALA A 114 13.56 -30.87 39.12
N ASP A 115 12.82 -31.96 38.93
CA ASP A 115 12.85 -33.18 39.77
C ASP A 115 11.59 -34.04 39.59
N ASP A 116 11.72 -35.32 39.96
CA ASP A 116 10.67 -36.32 40.23
C ASP A 116 9.89 -36.94 39.02
N ASP A 117 9.61 -38.24 38.88
CA ASP A 117 9.94 -39.48 39.61
C ASP A 117 9.15 -40.64 38.97
N ARG A 118 9.71 -41.86 39.07
CA ARG A 118 9.08 -43.21 38.95
C ARG A 118 8.51 -43.74 37.62
N GLY A 119 9.16 -44.81 37.13
CA GLY A 119 8.47 -46.08 36.90
C GLY A 119 8.79 -46.88 35.64
N ALA A 120 9.83 -47.73 35.67
CA ALA A 120 9.94 -48.94 34.84
C ALA A 120 9.72 -50.18 35.75
N PRO A 121 9.19 -51.33 35.25
CA PRO A 121 10.06 -52.44 34.80
C PRO A 121 9.38 -53.37 33.72
N PRO A 122 9.79 -54.65 33.47
CA PRO A 122 10.80 -55.05 32.48
C PRO A 122 10.31 -56.06 31.40
N ALA A 123 11.29 -56.50 30.57
CA ALA A 123 11.27 -57.23 29.28
C ALA A 123 10.68 -58.65 29.20
N VAL A 124 10.23 -59.08 27.99
CA VAL A 124 10.56 -60.37 27.28
C VAL A 124 10.19 -60.28 25.76
N GLY A 125 11.02 -60.79 24.83
CA GLY A 125 10.74 -60.91 23.36
C GLY A 125 10.06 -62.25 22.95
N PRO A 126 10.14 -62.78 21.69
CA PRO A 126 10.61 -62.24 20.40
C PRO A 126 9.57 -62.39 19.21
N SER A 127 9.99 -61.98 18.00
CA SER A 127 9.30 -61.84 16.68
C SER A 127 8.53 -63.08 16.13
N PRO A 128 7.64 -62.96 15.10
CA PRO A 128 8.06 -62.88 13.68
C PRO A 128 7.19 -62.01 12.72
N GLN A 129 7.75 -61.62 11.56
CA GLN A 129 7.07 -60.93 10.43
C GLN A 129 6.11 -61.88 9.65
N PRO A 130 5.15 -61.35 8.84
CA PRO A 130 5.44 -61.14 7.40
C PRO A 130 4.77 -59.90 6.72
N SER A 131 5.51 -59.34 5.77
CA SER A 131 5.12 -58.83 4.43
C SER A 131 3.96 -57.82 4.19
N ALA A 132 4.38 -56.66 3.67
CA ALA A 132 3.87 -55.94 2.48
C ALA A 132 2.47 -55.27 2.49
N VAL A 133 2.43 -53.95 2.69
CA VAL A 133 1.67 -53.00 1.84
C VAL A 133 2.43 -51.66 1.81
N GLY A 134 2.87 -51.24 0.62
CA GLY A 134 3.48 -49.93 0.40
C GLY A 134 2.46 -48.81 0.59
N THR A 135 2.59 -48.07 1.68
CA THR A 135 1.88 -46.79 1.89
C THR A 135 2.92 -45.68 1.88
N THR A 136 2.78 -44.77 0.93
CA THR A 136 3.50 -43.49 0.87
C THR A 136 3.33 -42.75 2.20
N PRO A 137 4.42 -42.26 2.83
CA PRO A 137 4.27 -41.46 4.03
C PRO A 137 3.54 -40.16 3.68
N PRO A 138 2.59 -39.68 4.52
CA PRO A 138 2.00 -38.38 4.32
C PRO A 138 3.12 -37.33 4.38
N GLN A 139 3.25 -36.55 3.31
CA GLN A 139 4.15 -35.41 3.26
C GLN A 139 3.79 -34.47 4.42
N ARG A 140 4.67 -34.43 5.42
CA ARG A 140 4.69 -33.37 6.43
C ARG A 140 4.75 -32.02 5.69
N PRO A 141 3.95 -31.01 6.08
CA PRO A 141 4.19 -29.65 5.63
C PRO A 141 5.65 -29.31 5.91
N GLY A 142 6.40 -28.94 4.86
CA GLY A 142 7.83 -28.70 4.95
C GLY A 142 8.13 -27.70 6.07
N LEU A 143 8.93 -28.12 7.05
CA LEU A 143 9.54 -27.18 7.99
C LEU A 143 10.42 -26.24 7.17
N LEU A 144 10.06 -24.96 7.18
CA LEU A 144 10.91 -23.89 6.67
C LEU A 144 12.28 -23.97 7.39
N PRO A 145 13.40 -23.78 6.69
CA PRO A 145 14.71 -23.81 7.31
C PRO A 145 14.78 -22.75 8.45
N PRO A 146 15.31 -23.11 9.63
CA PRO A 146 15.41 -22.18 10.75
C PRO A 146 16.40 -21.06 10.43
N GLY A 147 16.00 -19.80 10.67
CA GLY A 147 16.95 -18.68 10.75
C GLY A 147 16.79 -17.52 9.77
N LYS A 148 15.79 -17.49 8.89
CA LYS A 148 15.50 -16.26 8.11
C LYS A 148 14.39 -15.45 8.77
N ALA A 149 14.76 -14.32 9.37
CA ALA A 149 13.81 -13.30 9.76
C ALA A 149 12.92 -12.99 8.54
N MET A 150 11.60 -13.04 8.72
CA MET A 150 10.66 -12.86 7.61
C MET A 150 10.58 -11.36 7.28
N GLU A 151 11.18 -10.95 6.17
CA GLU A 151 11.02 -9.60 5.64
C GLU A 151 9.59 -9.41 5.12
N THR A 152 8.96 -8.30 5.48
CA THR A 152 7.62 -7.94 5.02
C THR A 152 7.58 -6.48 4.60
N ARG A 153 6.62 -6.12 3.74
CA ARG A 153 6.47 -4.76 3.26
C ARG A 153 5.97 -3.83 4.38
N ASN A 154 6.65 -2.70 4.57
CA ASN A 154 6.32 -1.70 5.58
C ASN A 154 5.10 -0.86 5.18
N LEU A 155 5.05 -0.40 3.92
CA LEU A 155 3.89 0.27 3.34
C LEU A 155 2.85 -0.77 2.89
N ILE A 156 1.65 -0.69 3.41
CA ILE A 156 0.56 -1.65 3.17
C ILE A 156 -0.72 -0.96 2.71
N GLY A 157 -1.65 -1.76 2.20
CA GLY A 157 -2.89 -1.30 1.57
C GLY A 157 -2.74 -1.27 0.05
N SER A 158 -3.13 -0.14 -0.55
CA SER A 158 -3.13 0.09 -1.99
C SER A 158 -2.04 1.11 -2.39
N PRO A 159 -0.78 0.67 -2.60
CA PRO A 159 0.32 1.54 -3.00
C PRO A 159 0.26 1.97 -4.46
N ALA A 160 -0.68 1.45 -5.26
CA ALA A 160 -0.90 1.89 -6.63
C ALA A 160 -2.33 2.41 -6.78
N THR A 161 -2.50 3.49 -7.55
CA THR A 161 -3.81 4.05 -7.87
C THR A 161 -3.86 4.50 -9.32
N SER A 162 -5.02 4.32 -9.96
CA SER A 162 -5.28 4.78 -11.32
C SER A 162 -5.75 6.23 -11.33
N ALA A 163 -5.54 6.91 -12.45
CA ALA A 163 -6.05 8.26 -12.66
C ALA A 163 -7.59 8.29 -12.64
N CYS A 164 -8.15 9.35 -12.05
CA CYS A 164 -9.58 9.64 -12.07
C CYS A 164 -9.81 11.10 -12.44
N LYS A 165 -10.83 11.36 -13.28
CA LYS A 165 -11.25 12.72 -13.62
C LYS A 165 -12.29 13.19 -12.62
N LEU A 166 -12.01 14.28 -11.91
CA LEU A 166 -12.87 14.84 -10.87
C LEU A 166 -12.85 16.36 -10.93
N TYR A 167 -13.87 17.00 -10.35
CA TYR A 167 -13.92 18.43 -10.10
C TYR A 167 -13.34 18.75 -8.72
N ASP A 168 -12.45 19.73 -8.62
CA ASP A 168 -11.90 20.19 -7.35
C ASP A 168 -12.89 21.06 -6.56
N THR A 169 -12.45 21.64 -5.44
CA THR A 169 -13.29 22.53 -4.60
C THR A 169 -13.67 23.83 -5.28
N GLU A 170 -12.98 24.20 -6.36
CA GLU A 170 -13.24 25.39 -7.19
C GLU A 170 -14.01 25.01 -8.47
N ASN A 171 -14.56 23.79 -8.53
CA ASN A 171 -15.29 23.25 -9.67
C ASN A 171 -14.45 23.19 -10.97
N ARG A 172 -13.14 23.01 -10.85
CA ARG A 172 -12.26 22.80 -12.02
C ARG A 172 -12.01 21.33 -12.23
N LEU A 173 -12.24 20.86 -13.46
CA LEU A 173 -11.92 19.49 -13.86
C LEU A 173 -10.41 19.26 -13.78
N GLY A 174 -10.00 18.12 -13.24
CA GLY A 174 -8.61 17.69 -13.20
C GLY A 174 -8.47 16.18 -13.19
N ILE A 175 -7.24 15.71 -13.44
CA ILE A 175 -6.87 14.30 -13.33
C ILE A 175 -6.18 14.10 -11.99
N PHE A 176 -6.73 13.24 -11.16
CA PHE A 176 -6.29 13.02 -9.79
C PHE A 176 -5.91 11.57 -9.52
N PHE A 177 -4.99 11.39 -8.58
CA PHE A 177 -4.59 10.10 -8.01
C PHE A 177 -4.82 10.16 -6.50
N ILE A 178 -5.58 9.20 -5.97
CA ILE A 178 -6.08 9.26 -4.59
C ILE A 178 -5.60 8.04 -3.82
N PHE A 179 -4.85 8.30 -2.75
CA PHE A 179 -4.23 7.28 -1.89
C PHE A 179 -4.96 7.18 -0.54
N GLN A 180 -6.19 6.70 -0.58
CA GLN A 180 -7.06 6.60 0.61
C GLN A 180 -6.79 5.37 1.49
N ASP A 181 -6.01 4.40 1.00
CA ASP A 181 -5.67 3.17 1.73
C ASP A 181 -4.16 2.94 1.77
N LEU A 182 -3.41 3.88 2.35
CA LEU A 182 -1.98 3.71 2.64
C LEU A 182 -1.75 3.63 4.14
N SER A 183 -1.21 2.54 4.65
CA SER A 183 -0.83 2.43 6.08
C SER A 183 0.61 1.96 6.23
N VAL A 184 1.22 2.21 7.39
CA VAL A 184 2.63 1.87 7.66
C VAL A 184 2.70 0.94 8.86
N ARG A 185 3.52 -0.12 8.80
CA ARG A 185 3.64 -1.11 9.89
C ARG A 185 4.41 -0.58 11.09
N THR A 186 5.46 0.20 10.85
CA THR A 186 6.39 0.70 11.88
C THR A 186 6.16 2.17 12.21
N GLU A 187 6.50 2.58 13.42
CA GLU A 187 6.52 4.00 13.79
C GLU A 187 7.79 4.68 13.27
N GLY A 188 7.73 5.99 13.05
CA GLY A 188 8.85 6.76 12.53
C GLY A 188 8.43 7.98 11.71
N ASN A 189 9.42 8.68 11.15
CA ASN A 189 9.21 9.78 10.23
C ASN A 189 9.60 9.35 8.82
N PHE A 190 8.70 9.56 7.86
CA PHE A 190 8.86 9.05 6.51
C PHE A 190 8.43 10.09 5.48
N ARG A 191 8.79 9.84 4.22
CA ARG A 191 8.20 10.47 3.04
C ARG A 191 7.57 9.39 2.17
N LEU A 192 6.57 9.78 1.40
CA LEU A 192 6.06 8.97 0.29
C LEU A 192 6.68 9.47 -1.01
N ARG A 193 7.27 8.55 -1.78
CA ARG A 193 7.71 8.83 -3.16
C ARG A 193 6.64 8.32 -4.10
N PHE A 194 6.04 9.24 -4.85
CA PHE A 194 5.05 8.92 -5.87
C PHE A 194 5.74 8.90 -7.24
N SER A 195 5.61 7.78 -7.94
CA SER A 195 6.15 7.58 -9.29
C SER A 195 4.99 7.45 -10.26
N PHE A 196 4.85 8.43 -11.15
CA PHE A 196 3.84 8.40 -12.21
C PHE A 196 4.36 7.60 -13.40
N VAL A 197 3.52 6.67 -13.85
CA VAL A 197 3.77 5.74 -14.94
C VAL A 197 2.65 5.86 -15.95
N ASP A 198 3.04 5.97 -17.21
CA ASP A 198 2.12 5.85 -18.34
C ASP A 198 2.42 4.53 -19.06
N ILE A 199 1.56 3.54 -18.84
CA ILE A 199 1.68 2.19 -19.40
C ILE A 199 1.17 2.17 -20.86
N GLY A 200 0.50 3.24 -21.30
CA GLY A 200 -0.25 3.27 -22.54
C GLY A 200 0.61 3.54 -23.78
N THR A 201 1.75 4.21 -23.58
CA THR A 201 2.51 4.85 -24.65
C THR A 201 3.70 4.03 -25.16
N SER A 202 4.10 2.95 -24.49
CA SER A 202 5.11 2.05 -25.04
C SER A 202 4.51 1.28 -26.22
N ASP A 203 5.02 1.55 -27.42
CA ASP A 203 4.59 0.97 -28.70
C ASP A 203 4.65 -0.57 -28.67
N ASN A 204 3.56 -1.18 -28.21
CA ASN A 204 3.29 -2.62 -28.10
C ASN A 204 4.38 -3.52 -27.48
N GLN A 205 5.44 -2.94 -26.89
CA GLN A 205 6.49 -3.64 -26.14
C GLN A 205 6.30 -3.44 -24.64
N LEU A 206 5.13 -3.84 -24.12
CA LEU A 206 4.90 -4.00 -22.67
C LEU A 206 5.91 -4.95 -22.00
N THR A 207 6.77 -5.60 -22.78
CA THR A 207 7.72 -6.62 -22.37
C THR A 207 9.14 -6.08 -22.16
N MET A 208 9.51 -4.93 -22.73
CA MET A 208 10.90 -4.43 -22.71
C MET A 208 10.93 -2.90 -22.75
N GLY A 209 11.13 -2.19 -21.62
CA GLY A 209 11.27 -0.73 -21.69
C GLY A 209 11.60 -0.07 -20.36
N GLN A 210 12.79 0.52 -20.29
CA GLN A 210 13.41 1.11 -19.10
C GLN A 210 12.87 2.51 -18.72
N ASP A 211 11.83 3.05 -19.39
CA ASP A 211 11.42 4.47 -19.25
C ASP A 211 9.91 4.71 -19.03
N CYS A 212 9.22 3.81 -18.31
CA CYS A 212 7.78 3.99 -18.06
C CYS A 212 7.47 5.07 -17.01
N VAL A 213 8.44 5.40 -16.14
CA VAL A 213 8.28 6.43 -15.10
C VAL A 213 8.49 7.82 -15.69
N ARG A 214 7.41 8.59 -15.83
CA ARG A 214 7.42 9.92 -16.44
C ARG A 214 7.75 11.04 -15.45
N GLN A 215 7.35 10.90 -14.19
CA GLN A 215 7.57 11.91 -13.16
C GLN A 215 7.64 11.26 -11.78
N VAL A 216 8.43 11.85 -10.90
CA VAL A 216 8.54 11.45 -9.49
C VAL A 216 8.42 12.66 -8.60
N VAL A 217 7.60 12.56 -7.56
CA VAL A 217 7.46 13.59 -6.52
C VAL A 217 7.53 12.97 -5.13
N LEU A 218 8.20 13.66 -4.21
CA LEU A 218 8.29 13.28 -2.80
C LEU A 218 7.31 14.11 -1.97
N SER A 219 6.59 13.45 -1.06
CA SER A 219 5.77 14.14 -0.07
C SER A 219 6.62 14.90 0.94
N ASP A 220 5.95 15.77 1.69
CA ASP A 220 6.50 16.26 2.95
C ASP A 220 6.71 15.11 3.94
N VAL A 221 7.53 15.37 4.96
CA VAL A 221 7.74 14.41 6.05
C VAL A 221 6.44 14.28 6.84
N PHE A 222 6.00 13.04 7.05
CA PHE A 222 4.85 12.72 7.88
C PHE A 222 5.26 11.75 8.99
N THR A 223 4.55 11.81 10.12
CA THR A 223 4.87 11.00 11.30
C THR A 223 3.91 9.82 11.43
N VAL A 224 4.47 8.62 11.53
CA VAL A 224 3.75 7.41 11.92
C VAL A 224 3.96 7.21 13.41
N TYR A 225 2.89 7.36 14.19
CA TYR A 225 2.93 7.25 15.64
C TYR A 225 2.67 5.80 16.10
N SER A 226 3.27 5.40 17.23
CA SER A 226 2.80 4.25 17.99
C SER A 226 1.34 4.39 18.41
N ALA A 227 0.71 3.25 18.72
CA ALA A 227 -0.67 3.20 19.18
C ALA A 227 -0.97 4.15 20.36
N LYS A 228 -0.04 4.30 21.30
CA LYS A 228 -0.19 5.15 22.51
C LYS A 228 -0.04 6.64 22.22
N LYS A 229 0.80 7.01 21.26
CA LYS A 229 1.14 8.42 20.96
C LYS A 229 0.28 9.01 19.84
N PHE A 230 -0.56 8.20 19.20
CA PHE A 230 -1.34 8.63 18.05
C PHE A 230 -2.38 9.69 18.43
N PRO A 231 -2.30 10.92 17.89
CA PRO A 231 -3.18 12.03 18.28
C PRO A 231 -4.60 11.94 17.69
N GLY A 232 -4.93 10.81 17.06
CA GLY A 232 -6.20 10.62 16.37
C GLY A 232 -6.16 10.99 14.89
N MET A 233 -7.24 10.62 14.20
CA MET A 233 -7.39 10.90 12.78
C MET A 233 -7.61 12.40 12.54
N ILE A 234 -7.14 12.93 11.41
CA ILE A 234 -7.48 14.31 11.02
C ILE A 234 -8.90 14.31 10.45
N GLU A 235 -9.60 15.42 10.65
CA GLU A 235 -10.89 15.63 10.01
C GLU A 235 -10.77 15.60 8.48
N SER A 236 -11.89 15.30 7.79
CA SER A 236 -11.84 15.27 6.34
C SER A 236 -11.70 16.68 5.78
N THR A 237 -10.67 16.88 4.95
CA THR A 237 -10.42 18.15 4.26
C THR A 237 -11.56 18.50 3.30
N PRO A 238 -11.70 19.78 2.91
CA PRO A 238 -12.67 20.19 1.88
C PRO A 238 -12.51 19.40 0.57
N LEU A 239 -11.27 19.16 0.13
CA LEU A 239 -10.98 18.39 -1.07
C LEU A 239 -11.42 16.92 -0.94
N SER A 240 -11.12 16.28 0.20
CA SER A 240 -11.58 14.90 0.45
C SER A 240 -13.11 14.81 0.46
N LYS A 241 -13.78 15.76 1.12
CA LYS A 241 -15.25 15.86 1.14
C LYS A 241 -15.81 16.08 -0.28
N CYS A 242 -15.15 16.89 -1.11
CA CYS A 242 -15.54 17.13 -2.51
C CYS A 242 -15.47 15.84 -3.33
N PHE A 243 -14.39 15.07 -3.21
CA PHE A 243 -14.21 13.83 -3.96
C PHE A 243 -15.14 12.71 -3.50
N VAL A 244 -15.50 12.66 -2.22
CA VAL A 244 -16.53 11.73 -1.72
C VAL A 244 -17.87 11.96 -2.40
N LYS A 245 -18.28 13.23 -2.58
CA LYS A 245 -19.53 13.56 -3.28
C LYS A 245 -19.55 13.10 -4.74
N GLN A 246 -18.38 12.86 -5.33
CA GLN A 246 -18.19 12.38 -6.69
C GLN A 246 -17.98 10.85 -6.76
N GLY A 247 -18.18 10.13 -5.66
CA GLY A 247 -18.15 8.67 -5.61
C GLY A 247 -16.82 8.05 -5.14
N ILE A 248 -15.83 8.85 -4.77
CA ILE A 248 -14.57 8.33 -4.23
C ILE A 248 -14.76 7.85 -2.79
N LYS A 249 -14.33 6.61 -2.50
CA LYS A 249 -14.52 5.94 -1.20
C LYS A 249 -13.52 6.39 -0.11
N ILE A 250 -13.49 7.69 0.21
CA ILE A 250 -12.71 8.22 1.34
C ILE A 250 -13.58 8.20 2.60
N SER A 251 -13.04 7.71 3.73
CA SER A 251 -13.73 7.77 5.02
C SER A 251 -13.94 9.22 5.47
N VAL A 252 -15.19 9.64 5.61
CA VAL A 252 -15.56 10.99 6.09
C VAL A 252 -15.56 11.04 7.61
N ARG A 253 -14.86 12.01 8.18
CA ARG A 253 -14.83 12.29 9.61
C ARG A 253 -15.25 13.74 9.87
N ARG A 254 -16.08 13.93 10.90
CA ARG A 254 -16.49 15.25 11.41
C ARG A 254 -15.62 15.61 12.61
N GLU A 255 -15.40 16.91 12.81
CA GLU A 255 -14.71 17.42 13.99
C GLU A 255 -15.43 16.95 15.25
N SER A 256 -14.71 16.33 16.17
CA SER A 256 -15.21 16.09 17.52
C SER A 256 -15.03 17.39 18.29
N THR A 257 -16.11 18.16 18.45
CA THR A 257 -16.16 19.29 19.37
C THR A 257 -15.80 18.81 20.77
N LYS A 258 -14.54 18.97 21.19
CA LYS A 258 -14.18 18.84 22.60
C LYS A 258 -14.84 20.01 23.33
N SER A 259 -15.97 19.77 23.97
CA SER A 259 -16.53 20.67 24.97
C SER A 259 -15.53 20.75 26.13
N SER A 260 -14.68 21.77 26.11
CA SER A 260 -13.94 22.22 27.29
C SER A 260 -14.93 22.91 28.24
N GLY A 261 -15.80 22.12 28.86
CA GLY A 261 -16.58 22.53 30.03
C GLY A 261 -15.75 22.29 31.27
N LYS A 262 -14.96 23.28 31.67
CA LYS A 262 -14.45 23.43 33.03
C LYS A 262 -14.83 24.83 33.46
N GLU A 263 -16.05 24.98 33.96
CA GLU A 263 -16.33 26.07 34.90
C GLU A 263 -15.73 25.65 36.24
N PRO A 264 -14.94 26.50 36.91
CA PRO A 264 -14.58 26.28 38.29
C PRO A 264 -15.82 26.58 39.15
N ASP A 265 -16.28 25.60 39.91
CA ASP A 265 -17.21 25.84 41.02
C ASP A 265 -16.46 26.63 42.09
N ASP A 266 -16.55 27.96 42.00
CA ASP A 266 -16.35 28.86 43.14
C ASP A 266 -17.63 28.76 44.00
N MET A 267 -17.52 28.16 45.19
CA MET A 267 -18.48 28.38 46.25
C MET A 267 -17.76 28.55 47.59
N GLU A 268 -17.91 29.78 48.08
CA GLU A 268 -17.77 30.34 49.45
C GLU A 268 -17.60 29.37 50.63
#